data_AF-A0A1M6E1Q8-F1
#
_entry.id   AF-A0A1M6E1Q8-F1
#
_cell.length_a   1.000
_cell.length_b   1.000
_cell.length_c   1.000
_cell.angle_alpha   90.00
_cell.angle_beta   90.00
_cell.angle_gamma   90.00
#
_symmetry.space_group_name_H-M   'P 1'
#
loop_
_entity.id
_entity.type
_entity.pdbx_description
1 polymer ?
#
loop_
_entity_poly.entity_id
_entity_poly.type
_entity_poly.pdbx_seq_one_letter_code
_entity_poly.pdbx_strand_id
1 'polypeptide(L)'
;MPELTTGLIENTPVNEVRPTSTFTVKITNDDTSDATVFIEGFYVTGITKVLYVLELFIMAPGEVAERVYFAQFDEFEFQFVTSSDAVEISCWGKDVAGNLVAAHRLVPAELDPIGPEGITGATGATGVAGATGATGVAGA
;
A
#
# COMPACT_ATOMS: atom_id res chain seq x y z
N MET A 1 0.26 -10.31 -6.28
CA MET A 1 1.42 -9.43 -6.48
C MET A 1 0.95 -8.04 -6.12
N PRO A 2 1.09 -7.67 -4.84
CA PRO A 2 0.78 -6.32 -4.42
C PRO A 2 1.84 -5.38 -4.96
N GLU A 3 1.38 -4.21 -5.35
CA GLU A 3 2.18 -3.07 -5.74
C GLU A 3 1.78 -1.93 -4.80
N LEU A 4 2.73 -1.49 -3.97
CA LEU A 4 2.52 -0.48 -2.95
C LEU A 4 3.39 0.73 -3.26
N THR A 5 2.88 1.93 -3.03
CA THR A 5 3.65 3.16 -3.15
C THR A 5 3.48 4.01 -1.91
N THR A 6 4.53 4.73 -1.54
CA THR A 6 4.44 5.78 -0.52
C THR A 6 3.74 7.04 -1.03
N GLY A 7 3.56 7.16 -2.34
CA GLY A 7 3.36 8.45 -2.99
C GLY A 7 4.59 9.36 -2.85
N LEU A 8 4.49 10.57 -3.38
CA LEU A 8 5.52 11.59 -3.21
C LEU A 8 5.55 12.07 -1.76
N ILE A 9 6.73 12.02 -1.15
CA ILE A 9 7.02 12.50 0.18
C ILE A 9 7.80 13.80 0.05
N GLU A 10 7.22 14.89 0.55
CA GLU A 10 7.90 16.17 0.67
C GLU A 10 8.98 16.13 1.76
N ASN A 11 10.14 16.68 1.45
CA ASN A 11 11.29 16.78 2.35
C ASN A 11 12.15 18.03 2.07
N THR A 12 11.50 19.12 1.64
CA THR A 12 12.10 20.45 1.44
C THR A 12 12.82 20.92 2.71
N PRO A 13 14.03 21.50 2.62
CA PRO A 13 14.76 21.96 3.80
C PRO A 13 14.08 23.19 4.41
N VAL A 14 13.94 23.21 5.73
CA VAL A 14 13.48 24.36 6.50
C VAL A 14 14.66 24.91 7.28
N ASN A 15 15.01 26.18 7.06
CA ASN A 15 16.23 26.78 7.59
C ASN A 15 17.49 25.92 7.29
N GLU A 16 17.62 25.45 6.05
CA GLU A 16 18.72 24.61 5.55
C GLU A 16 18.79 23.20 6.18
N VAL A 17 17.89 22.86 7.09
CA VAL A 17 17.83 21.53 7.71
C VAL A 17 16.70 20.74 7.07
N ARG A 18 17.04 19.58 6.50
CA ARG A 18 16.06 18.62 6.02
C ARG A 18 15.49 17.82 7.19
N PRO A 19 14.16 17.64 7.25
CA PRO A 19 13.54 16.74 8.22
C PRO A 19 14.11 15.32 8.09
N THR A 20 14.05 14.75 6.89
CA THR A 20 14.48 13.37 6.62
C THR A 20 15.84 13.33 5.94
N SER A 21 16.78 12.62 6.56
CA SER A 21 18.10 12.34 5.99
C SER A 21 18.20 10.93 5.42
N THR A 22 17.54 9.96 6.06
CA THR A 22 17.48 8.56 5.61
C THR A 22 16.05 8.03 5.66
N PHE A 23 15.74 7.10 4.77
CA PHE A 23 14.47 6.40 4.74
C PHE A 23 14.71 4.93 5.09
N THR A 24 14.15 4.47 6.21
CA THR A 24 14.25 3.08 6.66
C THR A 24 13.03 2.30 6.20
N VAL A 25 13.23 1.12 5.66
CA VAL A 25 12.20 0.16 5.28
C VAL A 25 12.45 -1.13 6.04
N LYS A 26 11.46 -1.61 6.79
CA LYS A 26 11.43 -2.93 7.41
C LYS A 26 10.40 -3.80 6.74
N ILE A 27 10.78 -5.04 6.50
CA ILE A 27 10.03 -5.99 5.68
C ILE A 27 10.02 -7.32 6.41
N THR A 28 8.87 -7.97 6.49
CA THR A 28 8.74 -9.35 6.98
C THR A 28 7.99 -10.19 5.97
N ASN A 29 8.42 -11.43 5.79
CA ASN A 29 7.68 -12.42 5.01
C ASN A 29 6.89 -13.31 5.96
N ASP A 30 5.60 -13.01 6.17
CA ASP A 30 4.73 -13.78 7.06
C ASP A 30 4.09 -14.99 6.35
N ASP A 31 4.50 -15.26 5.09
CA ASP A 31 4.10 -16.44 4.34
C ASP A 31 4.84 -17.71 4.82
N THR A 32 4.35 -18.85 4.36
CA THR A 32 4.96 -20.18 4.52
C THR A 32 5.91 -20.54 3.38
N SER A 33 6.00 -19.69 2.34
CA SER A 33 6.87 -19.87 1.17
C SER A 33 7.82 -18.69 0.98
N ASP A 34 8.90 -18.89 0.23
CA ASP A 34 9.82 -17.82 -0.17
C ASP A 34 9.06 -16.73 -0.95
N ALA A 35 9.37 -15.46 -0.67
CA ALA A 35 8.77 -14.32 -1.36
C ALA A 35 9.85 -13.44 -2.00
N THR A 36 9.59 -12.95 -3.20
CA THR A 36 10.43 -11.95 -3.88
C THR A 36 9.95 -10.55 -3.52
N VAL A 37 10.88 -9.65 -3.25
CA VAL A 37 10.63 -8.23 -2.99
C VAL A 37 11.47 -7.39 -3.96
N PHE A 38 10.80 -6.49 -4.67
CA PHE A 38 11.38 -5.52 -5.58
C PHE A 38 11.10 -4.10 -5.06
N ILE A 39 12.15 -3.29 -4.95
CA ILE A 39 12.09 -1.94 -4.39
C ILE A 39 12.65 -0.95 -5.40
N GLU A 40 11.84 0.06 -5.70
CA GLU A 40 12.25 1.21 -6.49
C GLU A 40 12.18 2.48 -5.64
N GLY A 41 13.20 3.31 -5.74
CA GLY A 41 13.28 4.61 -5.05
C GLY A 41 13.53 5.72 -6.05
N PHE A 42 12.72 6.76 -5.99
CA PHE A 42 12.76 7.91 -6.88
C PHE A 42 12.97 9.20 -6.09
N TYR A 43 13.70 10.16 -6.66
CA TYR A 43 13.66 11.55 -6.23
C TYR A 43 13.11 12.43 -7.34
N VAL A 44 12.59 13.61 -7.00
CA VAL A 44 12.04 14.54 -8.00
C VAL A 44 13.03 15.65 -8.30
N THR A 45 13.23 15.91 -9.59
CA THR A 45 13.96 17.08 -10.10
C THR A 45 13.07 17.87 -11.05
N GLY A 46 12.70 19.09 -10.65
CA GLY A 46 11.72 19.90 -11.38
C GLY A 46 10.34 19.24 -11.37
N ILE A 47 9.98 18.54 -12.44
CA ILE A 47 8.68 17.85 -12.61
C ILE A 47 8.84 16.36 -12.96
N THR A 48 10.04 15.80 -12.78
CA THR A 48 10.37 14.44 -13.25
C THR A 48 10.91 13.60 -12.09
N LYS A 49 10.40 12.36 -11.97
CA LYS A 49 10.95 11.33 -11.10
C LYS A 49 12.21 10.73 -11.71
N VAL A 50 13.27 10.65 -10.91
CA VAL A 50 14.54 10.02 -11.28
C VAL A 50 14.79 8.85 -10.35
N LEU A 51 14.90 7.65 -10.94
CA LEU A 51 15.19 6.41 -10.21
C LEU A 51 16.63 6.47 -9.65
N TYR A 52 16.79 6.17 -8.36
CA TYR A 52 18.08 6.10 -7.69
C TYR A 52 18.26 4.84 -6.83
N VAL A 53 17.19 4.12 -6.52
CA VAL A 53 17.23 2.78 -5.90
C VAL A 53 16.53 1.80 -6.83
N LEU A 54 17.16 0.65 -7.07
CA LEU A 54 16.60 -0.48 -7.79
C LEU A 54 17.13 -1.76 -7.15
N GLU A 55 16.30 -2.43 -6.36
CA GLU A 55 16.72 -3.59 -5.57
C GLU A 55 15.74 -4.75 -5.76
N LEU A 56 16.27 -5.96 -5.93
CA LEU A 56 15.50 -7.20 -6.02
C LEU A 56 16.14 -8.25 -5.12
N PHE A 57 15.37 -8.84 -4.21
CA PHE A 57 15.84 -9.92 -3.36
C PHE A 57 14.73 -10.89 -2.99
N ILE A 58 15.12 -12.06 -2.48
CA ILE A 58 14.23 -13.11 -2.01
C ILE A 58 14.30 -13.16 -0.48
N MET A 59 13.16 -13.38 0.16
CA MET A 59 13.00 -13.54 1.59
C MET A 59 12.44 -14.93 1.89
N ALA A 60 13.09 -15.68 2.78
CA ALA A 60 12.57 -16.95 3.27
C ALA A 60 11.32 -16.74 4.17
N PRO A 61 10.51 -17.79 4.42
CA PRO A 61 9.41 -17.74 5.39
C PRO A 61 9.87 -17.25 6.77
N GLY A 62 9.19 -16.23 7.29
CA GLY A 62 9.51 -15.59 8.57
C GLY A 62 10.77 -14.71 8.57
N GLU A 63 11.42 -14.51 7.42
CA GLU A 63 12.59 -13.64 7.33
C GLU A 63 12.20 -12.17 7.54
N VAL A 64 13.05 -11.44 8.26
CA VAL A 64 12.91 -9.99 8.47
C VAL A 64 14.11 -9.29 7.84
N ALA A 65 13.83 -8.29 7.01
CA ALA A 65 14.84 -7.45 6.36
C ALA A 65 14.71 -6.00 6.82
N GLU A 66 15.85 -5.33 6.97
CA GLU A 66 15.94 -3.87 7.11
C GLU A 66 16.74 -3.30 5.94
N ARG A 67 16.26 -2.21 5.37
CA ARG A 67 16.93 -1.41 4.35
C ARG A 67 16.93 0.05 4.74
N VAL A 68 18.04 0.74 4.49
CA VAL A 68 18.21 2.15 4.80
C VAL A 68 18.72 2.85 3.56
N TYR A 69 17.92 3.79 3.08
CA TYR A 69 18.18 4.54 1.85
C TYR A 69 18.47 6.01 2.16
N PHE A 70 19.28 6.64 1.30
CA PHE A 70 19.52 8.07 1.36
C PHE A 70 18.25 8.84 0.95
N ALA A 71 17.86 9.86 1.70
CA ALA A 71 16.61 10.58 1.47
C ALA A 71 16.75 12.11 1.55
N GLN A 72 17.97 12.67 1.42
CA GLN A 72 18.17 14.12 1.43
C GLN A 72 17.83 14.79 0.08
N PHE A 73 16.65 14.48 -0.44
CA PHE A 73 16.04 15.11 -1.60
C PHE A 73 14.91 16.03 -1.15
N ASP A 74 14.54 17.03 -1.96
CA ASP A 74 13.38 17.89 -1.69
C ASP A 74 12.06 17.11 -1.75
N GLU A 75 12.00 16.08 -2.59
CA GLU A 75 10.84 15.21 -2.72
C GLU A 75 11.30 13.84 -3.24
N PHE A 76 10.73 12.76 -2.69
CA PHE A 76 11.08 11.38 -3.05
C PHE A 76 9.90 10.42 -2.89
N GLU A 77 9.96 9.24 -3.52
CA GLU A 77 8.95 8.19 -3.44
C GLU A 77 9.60 6.82 -3.44
N PHE A 78 8.99 5.85 -2.75
CA PHE A 78 9.33 4.45 -2.85
C PHE A 78 8.15 3.63 -3.35
N GLN A 79 8.45 2.66 -4.21
CA GLN A 79 7.52 1.68 -4.74
C GLN A 79 8.01 0.28 -4.38
N PHE A 80 7.07 -0.59 -4.05
CA PHE A 80 7.33 -1.95 -3.61
C PHE A 80 6.46 -2.92 -4.41
N VAL A 81 7.09 -3.92 -5.01
CA VAL A 81 6.38 -5.02 -5.65
C VAL A 81 6.80 -6.31 -4.97
N THR A 82 5.83 -7.08 -4.47
CA THR A 82 6.11 -8.37 -3.82
C THR A 82 5.43 -9.52 -4.56
N SER A 83 5.97 -10.72 -4.42
CA SER A 83 5.34 -11.92 -4.99
C SER A 83 4.20 -12.48 -4.15
N SER A 84 4.07 -12.05 -2.88
CA SER A 84 3.05 -12.51 -1.94
C SER A 84 2.44 -11.35 -1.17
N ASP A 85 1.14 -11.42 -0.94
CA ASP A 85 0.37 -10.45 -0.14
C ASP A 85 0.63 -10.61 1.37
N ALA A 86 1.31 -11.69 1.78
CA ALA A 86 1.76 -11.90 3.16
C ALA A 86 3.13 -11.25 3.46
N VAL A 87 3.71 -10.51 2.50
CA VAL A 87 4.88 -9.67 2.78
C VAL A 87 4.40 -8.34 3.35
N GLU A 88 4.78 -8.07 4.58
CA GLU A 88 4.44 -6.83 5.27
C GLU A 88 5.60 -5.83 5.21
N ILE A 89 5.29 -4.58 4.89
CA ILE A 89 6.26 -3.51 4.73
C ILE A 89 5.89 -2.33 5.63
N SER A 90 6.88 -1.84 6.38
CA SER A 90 6.77 -0.62 7.18
C SER A 90 7.96 0.29 6.89
N CYS A 91 7.72 1.59 6.82
CA CYS A 91 8.77 2.54 6.45
C CYS A 91 8.65 3.85 7.22
N TRP A 92 9.79 4.53 7.40
CA TRP A 92 9.85 5.83 8.09
C TRP A 92 11.10 6.62 7.71
N GLY A 93 10.96 7.96 7.75
CA GLY A 93 12.10 8.87 7.69
C GLY A 93 12.84 8.95 9.02
N LYS A 94 14.16 9.15 8.96
CA LYS A 94 15.02 9.49 10.11
C LYS A 94 15.82 10.75 9.82
N ASP A 95 16.01 11.58 10.84
CA ASP A 95 16.88 12.76 10.79
C ASP A 95 18.36 12.35 10.82
N VAL A 96 19.26 13.33 10.76
CA VAL A 96 20.71 13.12 10.82
C VAL A 96 21.19 12.49 12.14
N ALA A 97 20.43 12.67 13.22
CA ALA A 97 20.70 12.09 14.52
C ALA A 97 20.09 10.68 14.67
N GLY A 98 19.36 10.19 13.65
CA GLY A 98 18.70 8.89 13.65
C GLY A 98 17.34 8.88 14.35
N ASN A 99 16.83 10.04 14.77
CA ASN A 99 15.49 10.13 15.36
C ASN A 99 14.45 9.92 14.27
N LEU A 100 13.34 9.27 14.64
CA LEU A 100 12.20 9.15 13.74
C LEU A 100 11.65 10.53 13.42
N VAL A 101 11.53 10.82 12.13
CA VAL A 101 10.89 12.03 11.64
C VAL A 101 9.47 11.66 11.29
N ALA A 102 8.51 12.28 11.98
CA ALA A 102 7.11 12.08 11.68
C ALA A 102 6.78 12.79 10.36
N ALA A 103 6.90 12.09 9.24
CA ALA A 103 6.18 12.40 8.01
C ALA A 103 5.17 11.27 7.79
N HIS A 104 3.90 11.66 7.62
CA HIS A 104 2.68 10.84 7.53
C HIS A 104 2.87 9.34 7.30
N ARG A 105 2.43 8.56 8.29
CA ARG A 105 2.35 7.10 8.32
C ARG A 105 1.34 6.62 7.27
N LEU A 106 1.75 6.33 6.03
CA LEU A 106 0.96 5.44 5.18
C LEU A 106 1.01 4.04 5.80
N VAL A 107 -0.09 3.67 6.45
CA VAL A 107 -0.36 2.28 6.84
C VAL A 107 -0.93 1.57 5.61
N PRO A 108 -0.70 0.27 5.40
CA PRO A 108 -1.50 -0.51 4.45
C PRO A 108 -3.02 -0.36 4.66
N ALA A 109 -3.46 0.02 5.87
CA ALA A 109 -4.85 0.37 6.20
C ALA A 109 -5.34 1.73 5.63
N GLU A 110 -4.47 2.52 4.99
CA GLU A 110 -4.81 3.75 4.26
C GLU A 110 -4.78 3.55 2.73
N LEU A 111 -4.56 2.31 2.27
CA LEU A 111 -4.59 1.95 0.84
C LEU A 111 -5.98 1.45 0.47
N ASP A 112 -6.75 2.27 -0.24
CA ASP A 112 -7.96 1.80 -0.92
C ASP A 112 -7.57 0.82 -2.05
N PRO A 113 -8.29 -0.30 -2.24
CA PRO A 113 -8.15 -1.11 -3.44
C PRO A 113 -8.48 -0.28 -4.69
N ILE A 114 -7.62 -0.31 -5.74
CA ILE A 114 -8.00 0.24 -7.05
C ILE A 114 -9.01 -0.71 -7.70
N GLY A 115 -10.28 -0.36 -7.59
CA GLY A 115 -11.41 -1.00 -8.25
C GLY A 115 -12.72 -0.64 -7.54
N PRO A 116 -13.89 -0.63 -8.22
CA PRO A 116 -15.13 -0.41 -7.52
C PRO A 116 -15.33 -1.56 -6.54
N GLU A 117 -15.15 -1.31 -5.25
CA GLU A 117 -15.83 -2.12 -4.23
C GLU A 117 -17.29 -2.07 -4.62
N GLY A 118 -17.80 -3.21 -5.08
CA GLY A 118 -19.15 -3.30 -5.59
C GLY A 118 -20.11 -2.81 -4.52
N ILE A 119 -20.64 -1.60 -4.70
CA ILE A 119 -21.89 -1.19 -4.08
C ILE A 119 -22.93 -2.19 -4.54
N THR A 120 -23.09 -3.28 -3.79
CA THR A 120 -24.20 -4.20 -4.00
C THR A 120 -25.44 -3.38 -3.67
N GLY A 121 -26.10 -2.88 -4.72
CA GLY A 121 -27.30 -2.06 -4.58
C GLY A 121 -28.30 -2.80 -3.68
N ALA A 122 -28.97 -2.05 -2.80
CA ALA A 122 -29.97 -2.61 -1.90
C ALA A 122 -30.93 -3.53 -2.69
N THR A 123 -31.02 -4.80 -2.31
CA THR A 123 -31.97 -5.74 -2.92
C THR A 123 -33.38 -5.15 -2.78
N GLY A 124 -34.07 -4.96 -3.90
CA GLY A 124 -35.42 -4.38 -3.93
C GLY A 124 -36.39 -5.20 -3.09
N ALA A 125 -37.39 -4.53 -2.49
CA ALA A 125 -38.42 -5.18 -1.68
C ALA A 125 -39.10 -6.33 -2.45
N THR A 126 -39.27 -7.48 -1.80
CA THR A 126 -40.02 -8.62 -2.36
C THR A 126 -41.43 -8.18 -2.75
N GLY A 127 -41.86 -8.51 -3.97
CA GLY A 127 -43.19 -8.18 -4.47
C GLY A 127 -44.31 -8.81 -3.64
N VAL A 128 -45.48 -8.17 -3.61
CA VAL A 128 -46.67 -8.70 -2.91
C VAL A 128 -47.09 -10.06 -3.49
N ALA A 129 -47.51 -10.98 -2.61
CA ALA A 129 -48.02 -12.28 -3.02
C ALA A 129 -49.26 -12.14 -3.93
N GLY A 130 -49.34 -12.94 -4.98
CA GLY A 130 -50.47 -12.95 -5.92
C GLY A 130 -51.78 -13.41 -5.25
N ALA A 131 -52.92 -12.91 -5.72
CA ALA A 131 -54.23 -13.31 -5.23
C ALA A 131 -54.49 -14.82 -5.48
N THR A 132 -55.08 -15.50 -4.50
CA THR A 132 -55.50 -16.90 -4.62
C THR A 132 -56.51 -17.08 -5.76
N GLY A 133 -56.31 -18.08 -6.62
CA GLY A 133 -57.21 -18.39 -7.73
C GLY A 133 -58.60 -18.82 -7.27
N ALA A 134 -59.61 -18.59 -8.11
CA ALA A 134 -60.98 -19.00 -7.83
C ALA A 134 -61.10 -20.53 -7.73
N THR A 135 -61.82 -21.00 -6.71
CA THR A 135 -62.15 -22.42 -6.53
C THR A 135 -62.92 -22.95 -7.74
N GLY A 136 -62.48 -24.07 -8.32
CA GLY A 136 -63.17 -24.72 -9.42
C GLY A 136 -64.57 -25.19 -9.04
N VAL A 137 -65.51 -25.07 -9.98
CA VAL A 137 -66.89 -25.58 -9.83
C VAL A 137 -66.88 -27.09 -9.60
N ALA A 138 -67.65 -27.55 -8.60
CA ALA A 138 -67.84 -28.97 -8.32
C ALA A 138 -68.56 -29.66 -9.49
N GLY A 139 -67.98 -30.76 -10.00
CA GLY A 139 -68.55 -31.54 -11.09
C GLY A 139 -69.84 -32.25 -10.66
N ALA A 140 -70.84 -32.25 -11.55
CA ALA A 140 -72.09 -32.99 -11.44
C ALA A 140 -71.98 -34.36 -12.12
#